data_AF-A0A9D0XYM5-F1
#
_entry.id   AF-A0A9D0XYM5-F1
#
_cell.length_a   1.000
_cell.length_b   1.000
_cell.length_c   1.000
_cell.angle_alpha   90.00
_cell.angle_beta   90.00
_cell.angle_gamma   90.00
#
_symmetry.space_group_name_H-M   'P 1'
#
loop_
_entity.id
_entity.type
_entity.pdbx_description
1 polymer ?
#
loop_
_entity_poly.entity_id
_entity_poly.type
_entity_poly.pdbx_seq_one_letter_code
_entity_poly.pdbx_strand_id
1 'polypeptide(L)'
;MEVILLTLLSGFAFAGIAFTVIYLVSSYKSRFPDNGIKLILYIPSNSASKLEGLIRQIYCEGIPEKFMTDGKIYLIISPQDEEAMGILERLKKMYPIEVLPEQVSYCMITREKYVND
;
A
#
# COMPACT_ATOMS: atom_id res chain seq x y z
N MET A 1 -16.42 29.23 -38.49
CA MET A 1 -15.49 28.09 -38.26
C MET A 1 -14.54 28.38 -37.10
N GLU A 2 -13.91 29.56 -37.07
CA GLU A 2 -13.00 29.97 -35.97
C GLU A 2 -13.62 29.96 -34.57
N VAL A 3 -14.85 30.48 -34.42
CA VAL A 3 -15.52 30.51 -33.11
C VAL A 3 -15.65 29.10 -32.55
N ILE A 4 -16.08 28.12 -33.37
CA ILE A 4 -16.23 26.72 -32.97
C ILE A 4 -14.89 26.10 -32.54
N LEU A 5 -13.81 26.40 -33.28
CA LEU A 5 -12.47 25.92 -32.98
C LEU A 5 -11.96 26.49 -31.65
N LEU A 6 -12.18 27.78 -31.41
CA LEU A 6 -11.81 28.45 -30.16
C LEU A 6 -12.59 27.90 -28.96
N THR A 7 -13.89 27.60 -29.13
CA THR A 7 -14.69 26.98 -28.07
C THR A 7 -14.17 25.59 -27.71
N LEU A 8 -13.81 24.78 -28.72
CA LEU A 8 -13.20 23.46 -28.52
C LEU A 8 -11.85 23.55 -27.79
N LEU A 9 -10.98 24.47 -28.23
CA LEU A 9 -9.67 24.67 -27.63
C LEU A 9 -9.78 25.10 -26.15
N SER A 10 -10.72 26.01 -25.86
CA SER A 10 -11.03 26.46 -24.50
C SER A 10 -11.53 25.31 -23.62
N GLY A 11 -12.40 24.44 -24.15
CA GLY A 11 -12.89 23.26 -23.45
C GLY A 11 -11.77 22.29 -23.08
N PHE A 12 -10.85 22.00 -24.01
CA PHE A 12 -9.69 21.14 -23.73
C PHE A 12 -8.73 21.78 -22.73
N ALA A 13 -8.48 23.09 -22.82
CA ALA A 13 -7.64 23.80 -21.85
C ALA A 13 -8.24 23.74 -20.44
N PHE A 14 -9.55 23.96 -20.31
CA PHE A 14 -10.26 23.85 -19.05
C PHE A 14 -10.22 22.43 -18.49
N ALA A 15 -10.48 21.42 -19.32
CA ALA A 15 -10.41 20.02 -18.91
C ALA A 15 -9.00 19.64 -18.43
N GLY A 16 -7.95 20.08 -19.14
CA GLY A 16 -6.56 19.86 -18.75
C GLY A 16 -6.21 20.51 -17.41
N ILE A 17 -6.64 21.75 -17.17
CA ILE A 17 -6.44 22.43 -15.88
C ILE A 17 -7.19 21.71 -14.76
N ALA A 18 -8.45 21.36 -14.98
CA ALA A 18 -9.26 20.64 -13.99
C ALA A 18 -8.60 19.30 -13.59
N PHE A 19 -8.12 18.53 -14.57
CA PHE A 19 -7.43 17.27 -14.33
C PHE A 19 -6.12 17.46 -13.56
N THR A 20 -5.36 18.50 -13.92
CA THR A 20 -4.11 18.86 -13.23
C THR A 20 -4.36 19.27 -11.78
N VAL A 21 -5.40 20.07 -11.52
CA VAL A 21 -5.80 20.47 -10.16
C VAL A 21 -6.24 19.26 -9.34
N ILE A 22 -7.08 18.38 -9.91
CA ILE A 22 -7.51 17.15 -9.22
C ILE A 22 -6.30 16.27 -8.87
N TYR A 23 -5.34 16.13 -9.79
CA TYR A 23 -4.12 15.38 -9.57
C TYR A 23 -3.23 15.98 -8.47
N LEU A 24 -3.08 17.31 -8.46
CA LEU A 24 -2.34 18.02 -7.40
C LEU A 24 -3.02 17.86 -6.03
N VAL A 25 -4.35 17.99 -5.99
CA VAL A 25 -5.12 17.84 -4.75
C VAL A 25 -5.09 16.40 -4.25
N SER A 26 -5.18 15.40 -5.14
CA SER A 26 -5.08 13.99 -4.74
C SER A 26 -3.67 13.64 -4.26
N SER A 27 -2.63 14.16 -4.91
CA SER A 27 -1.24 14.02 -4.46
C SER A 27 -1.00 14.70 -3.10
N TYR A 28 -1.62 15.86 -2.84
CA TYR A 28 -1.55 16.52 -1.53
C TYR A 28 -2.30 15.75 -0.44
N LYS A 29 -3.42 15.10 -0.77
CA LYS A 29 -4.23 14.32 0.17
C LYS A 29 -3.54 13.03 0.63
N SER A 30 -2.49 12.56 -0.05
CA SER A 30 -1.66 11.43 0.42
C SER A 30 -0.85 11.76 1.68
N ARG A 31 -0.79 13.02 2.13
CA ARG A 31 -0.46 13.34 3.53
C ARG A 31 -1.69 13.15 4.43
N PHE A 32 -2.29 11.96 4.40
CA PHE A 32 -3.10 11.56 5.56
C PHE A 32 -2.16 11.59 6.77
N PRO A 33 -2.54 12.22 7.89
CA PRO A 33 -1.74 12.15 9.10
C PRO A 33 -1.57 10.66 9.42
N ASP A 34 -0.33 10.19 9.43
CA ASP A 34 0.01 8.84 9.85
C ASP A 34 -0.54 8.67 11.27
N ASN A 35 -1.60 7.87 11.39
CA ASN A 35 -2.26 7.60 12.67
C ASN A 35 -1.54 6.49 13.46
N GLY A 36 -0.33 6.09 13.05
CA GLY A 36 0.42 4.99 13.64
C GLY A 36 -0.14 3.61 13.26
N ILE A 37 -1.00 3.54 12.23
CA ILE A 37 -1.59 2.29 11.76
C ILE A 37 -0.64 1.63 10.76
N LYS A 38 -0.28 0.37 11.00
CA LYS A 38 0.60 -0.41 10.12
C LYS A 38 -0.18 -1.49 9.39
N LEU A 39 -0.04 -1.53 8.07
CA LEU A 39 -0.65 -2.59 7.25
C LEU A 39 0.26 -3.82 7.24
N ILE A 40 -0.09 -4.84 8.03
CA ILE A 40 0.65 -6.10 8.09
C ILE A 40 -0.07 -7.16 7.25
N LEU A 41 0.66 -7.75 6.31
CA LEU A 41 0.18 -8.84 5.48
C LEU A 41 0.96 -10.12 5.81
N TYR A 42 0.23 -11.11 6.33
CA TYR A 42 0.75 -12.45 6.57
C TYR A 42 0.54 -13.32 5.33
N ILE A 43 1.62 -13.87 4.80
CA ILE A 43 1.57 -14.69 3.60
C ILE A 43 1.88 -16.14 3.99
N PRO A 44 0.90 -17.06 3.86
CA PRO A 44 1.12 -18.45 4.20
C PRO A 44 2.14 -19.07 3.24
N SER A 45 2.85 -20.09 3.72
CA SER A 45 3.81 -20.86 2.93
C SER A 45 3.18 -21.32 1.61
N ASN A 46 3.96 -21.32 0.52
CA ASN A 46 3.53 -21.81 -0.79
C ASN A 46 2.49 -20.93 -1.51
N SER A 47 2.38 -19.65 -1.14
CA SER A 47 1.51 -18.67 -1.81
C SER A 47 2.30 -17.58 -2.57
N ALA A 48 3.59 -17.85 -2.85
CA ALA A 48 4.50 -17.00 -3.60
C ALA A 48 3.91 -16.51 -4.94
N SER A 49 3.25 -17.39 -5.68
CA SER A 49 2.63 -17.09 -6.98
C SER A 49 1.53 -16.00 -6.93
N LYS A 50 0.92 -15.77 -5.77
CA LYS A 50 -0.12 -14.74 -5.58
C LYS A 50 0.42 -13.43 -5.00
N LEU A 51 1.66 -13.43 -4.50
CA LEU A 51 2.30 -12.31 -3.82
C LEU A 51 2.29 -11.04 -4.68
N GLU A 52 2.76 -11.16 -5.92
CA GLU A 52 2.87 -10.04 -6.84
C GLU A 52 1.52 -9.42 -7.17
N GLY A 53 0.53 -10.24 -7.52
CA GLY A 53 -0.80 -9.77 -7.85
C GLY A 53 -1.46 -9.04 -6.68
N LEU A 54 -1.31 -9.59 -5.48
CA LEU A 54 -1.88 -9.03 -4.26
C LEU A 54 -1.23 -7.67 -3.92
N ILE A 55 0.10 -7.59 -3.93
CA ILE A 55 0.82 -6.32 -3.66
C ILE A 55 0.44 -5.25 -4.69
N ARG A 56 0.45 -5.60 -5.98
CA ARG A 56 0.07 -4.66 -7.05
C ARG A 56 -1.36 -4.17 -6.88
N GLN A 57 -2.28 -5.06 -6.50
CA GLN A 57 -3.67 -4.71 -6.27
C GLN A 57 -3.83 -3.75 -5.08
N ILE A 58 -3.15 -4.00 -3.94
CA ILE A 58 -3.19 -3.14 -2.76
C ILE A 58 -2.81 -1.69 -3.12
N TYR A 59 -1.71 -1.51 -3.86
CA TYR A 59 -1.27 -0.17 -4.28
C TYR A 59 -2.13 0.43 -5.38
N CYS A 60 -2.61 -0.37 -6.33
CA CYS A 60 -3.51 0.11 -7.39
C CYS A 60 -4.82 0.66 -6.81
N GLU A 61 -5.34 0.00 -5.77
CA GLU A 61 -6.56 0.42 -5.08
C GLU A 61 -6.33 1.54 -4.05
N GLY A 62 -5.08 1.96 -3.81
CA GLY A 62 -4.75 2.98 -2.81
C GLY A 62 -5.15 2.59 -1.39
N ILE A 63 -4.99 1.31 -1.04
CA ILE A 63 -5.37 0.76 0.27
C ILE A 63 -4.60 1.44 1.42
N PRO A 64 -3.26 1.58 1.39
CA PRO A 64 -2.52 2.25 2.47
C PRO A 64 -3.07 3.65 2.79
N GLU A 65 -3.41 4.42 1.75
CA GLU A 65 -3.98 5.76 1.88
C GLU A 65 -5.40 5.71 2.46
N LYS A 66 -6.24 4.79 1.99
CA LYS A 66 -7.62 4.61 2.49
C LYS A 66 -7.66 4.24 3.97
N PHE A 67 -6.67 3.49 4.45
CA PHE A 67 -6.55 3.08 5.84
C PHE A 67 -5.73 4.05 6.70
N MET A 68 -5.29 5.19 6.14
CA MET A 68 -4.45 6.18 6.85
C MET A 68 -3.21 5.54 7.49
N THR A 69 -2.59 4.59 6.80
CA THR A 69 -1.33 3.97 7.25
C THR A 69 -0.15 4.85 6.87
N ASP A 70 1.05 4.43 7.28
CA ASP A 70 2.33 5.04 6.91
C ASP A 70 2.71 4.91 5.40
N GLY A 71 1.78 4.45 4.57
CA GLY A 71 1.99 4.21 3.14
C GLY A 71 2.80 2.96 2.82
N LYS A 72 3.22 2.18 3.82
CA LYS A 72 4.02 0.97 3.64
C LYS A 72 3.19 -0.30 3.82
N ILE A 73 3.65 -1.38 3.20
CA ILE A 73 3.18 -2.74 3.51
C ILE A 73 4.27 -3.46 4.29
N TYR A 74 3.88 -4.03 5.42
CA TYR A 74 4.71 -4.89 6.26
C TYR A 74 4.39 -6.36 5.96
N LEU A 75 5.37 -7.11 5.47
CA LEU A 75 5.20 -8.51 5.12
C LEU A 75 5.80 -9.42 6.18
N ILE A 76 5.02 -10.41 6.60
CA ILE A 76 5.52 -11.57 7.33
C ILE A 76 5.55 -12.72 6.33
N ILE A 77 6.77 -13.17 6.00
CA ILE A 77 7.00 -14.27 5.07
C ILE A 77 8.11 -15.16 5.58
N SER A 78 8.01 -16.47 5.30
CA SER A 78 9.05 -17.40 5.71
C SER A 78 10.31 -17.19 4.85
N PRO A 79 11.49 -17.00 5.47
CA PRO A 79 12.73 -16.79 4.74
C PRO A 79 13.18 -18.04 3.97
N GLN A 80 12.56 -19.20 4.20
CA GLN A 80 12.84 -20.46 3.51
C GLN A 80 12.18 -20.55 2.12
N ASP A 81 11.27 -19.62 1.79
CA ASP A 81 10.59 -19.57 0.49
C ASP A 81 11.42 -18.70 -0.49
N GLU A 82 12.39 -19.32 -1.15
CA GLU A 82 13.30 -18.66 -2.11
C GLU A 82 12.54 -17.98 -3.27
N GLU A 83 11.46 -18.60 -3.74
CA GLU A 83 10.64 -18.06 -4.83
C GLU A 83 9.96 -16.76 -4.41
N ALA A 84 9.33 -16.76 -3.24
CA ALA A 84 8.67 -15.58 -2.72
C ALA A 84 9.68 -14.46 -2.39
N MET A 85 10.86 -14.80 -1.88
CA MET A 85 11.92 -13.84 -1.63
C MET A 85 12.43 -13.18 -2.92
N GLY A 86 12.60 -13.95 -4.01
CA GLY A 86 12.99 -13.40 -5.32
C GLY A 86 11.92 -12.49 -5.95
N ILE A 87 10.64 -12.78 -5.73
CA ILE A 87 9.54 -11.87 -6.12
C ILE A 87 9.58 -10.60 -5.28
N LEU A 88 9.77 -10.74 -3.97
CA LEU A 88 9.78 -9.63 -3.01
C LEU A 88 10.90 -8.62 -3.27
N GLU A 89 12.11 -9.08 -3.60
CA GLU A 89 13.21 -8.18 -3.96
C GLU A 89 12.90 -7.32 -5.19
N ARG A 90 12.17 -7.88 -6.17
CA ARG A 90 11.72 -7.12 -7.34
C ARG A 90 10.66 -6.08 -6.93
N LEU A 91 9.70 -6.48 -6.09
CA LEU A 91 8.62 -5.60 -5.65
C LEU A 91 9.10 -4.45 -4.75
N LYS A 92 10.11 -4.68 -3.90
CA LYS A 92 10.73 -3.65 -3.07
C LYS A 92 11.33 -2.49 -3.87
N LYS A 93 11.69 -2.70 -5.15
CA LYS A 93 12.20 -1.64 -6.02
C LYS A 93 11.09 -0.71 -6.53
N MET A 94 9.85 -1.17 -6.54
CA MET A 94 8.69 -0.43 -7.06
C MET A 94 7.77 0.09 -5.97
N TYR A 95 7.70 -0.60 -4.83
CA TYR A 95 6.71 -0.35 -3.79
C TYR A 95 7.36 -0.26 -2.41
N PRO A 96 6.83 0.59 -1.51
CA PRO A 96 7.34 0.74 -0.15
C PRO A 96 6.98 -0.47 0.71
N ILE A 97 7.84 -1.49 0.70
CA ILE A 97 7.61 -2.77 1.38
C ILE A 97 8.71 -3.04 2.41
N GLU A 98 8.31 -3.34 3.64
CA GLU A 98 9.20 -3.76 4.73
C GLU A 98 8.90 -5.21 5.12
N VAL A 99 9.95 -5.98 5.43
CA VAL A 99 9.80 -7.38 5.84
C VAL A 99 9.99 -7.45 7.34
N LEU A 100 9.00 -7.99 8.02
CA LEU A 100 9.04 -8.25 9.44
C LEU A 100 9.64 -9.63 9.71
N PRO A 101 10.38 -9.81 10.82
CA PRO A 101 10.82 -11.13 11.24
C PRO A 101 9.61 -12.03 11.55
N GLU A 102 9.72 -13.33 11.25
CA GLU A 102 8.69 -14.35 11.55
C GLU A 102 8.23 -14.30 13.01
N GLN A 103 9.15 -13.95 13.92
CA GLN A 103 8.85 -13.74 15.33
C GLN A 103 8.54 -12.26 15.57
N VAL A 104 7.29 -11.89 15.34
CA VAL A 104 6.73 -10.73 16.05
C VAL A 104 6.50 -11.20 17.48
N SER A 105 7.51 -11.08 18.34
CA SER A 105 7.33 -11.18 19.80
C SER A 105 6.51 -9.96 20.23
N TYR A 106 5.25 -9.94 19.84
CA TYR A 106 4.27 -9.10 20.51
C TYR A 106 4.15 -9.72 21.89
N CYS A 107 4.39 -8.94 22.94
CA CYS A 107 4.06 -9.35 24.29
C CYS A 107 2.55 -9.64 24.31
N MET A 108 2.15 -10.89 24.09
CA MET A 108 0.88 -11.38 24.59
C MET A 108 0.94 -11.14 26.09
N ILE A 109 0.12 -10.25 26.62
CA ILE A 109 -0.20 -10.33 28.05
C ILE A 109 -1.07 -11.58 28.16
N THR A 110 -0.43 -12.74 28.26
CA THR A 110 -1.07 -13.95 28.73
C THR A 110 -1.49 -13.65 30.16
N ARG A 111 -2.80 -13.55 30.41
CA ARG A 111 -3.34 -13.62 31.77
C ARG A 111 -2.82 -14.91 32.38
N GLU A 112 -1.79 -14.82 33.23
CA GLU A 112 -1.43 -15.91 34.12
C GLU A 112 -2.70 -16.27 34.88
N LYS A 113 -3.10 -17.54 34.76
CA LYS A 113 -4.09 -18.11 35.66
C LYS A 113 -3.48 -17.99 37.05
N TYR A 114 -4.03 -17.10 37.87
CA TYR A 114 -3.87 -17.17 39.31
C TYR A 114 -4.37 -18.55 39.72
N VAL A 115 -3.43 -19.48 39.88
CA VAL A 115 -3.64 -20.71 40.63
C VAL A 115 -3.64 -20.23 42.08
N ASN A 116 -4.85 -20.05 42.62
CA ASN A 116 -5.02 -19.95 44.07
C ASN A 116 -4.72 -21.34 44.63
N ASP A 117 -3.57 -21.47 45.30
CA ASP A 117 -3.37 -22.46 46.35
C ASP A 117 -4.29 -22.17 47.55
#